data_AF-A0A1X7NWA5-F1
#
_entry.id   AF-A0A1X7NWA5-F1
#
_cell.length_a   1.000
_cell.length_b   1.000
_cell.length_c   1.000
_cell.angle_alpha   90.00
_cell.angle_beta   90.00
_cell.angle_gamma   90.00
#
_symmetry.space_group_name_H-M   'P 1'
#
loop_
_entity.id
_entity.type
_entity.pdbx_description
1 polymer ?
#
loop_
_entity_poly.entity_id
_entity_poly.type
_entity_poly.pdbx_seq_one_letter_code
_entity_poly.pdbx_strand_id
1 'polypeptide(L)'
;MGVGFRQEGELRSLSGARLHPVVGPALNRSRSRSRISAALTMPGGPGLVRPSPLAQPWEGPLIRLVRAGAPASELHEATASSPDGSRLAAVIELVRDALGRPEDDRAIRLAGWLVRTRYDPAADPFLRRYGIGLTAHLPLSAGLDVDVPLDATALRLLYAELAATDDPAGATAAVETLEPSTLAASTLASLYSARSRWSDLARFSAPVVNVDAASAAVLIRRGVALRELGLIESALDAFDRVVRPNVTSARPIELRVEALYERASTHLADGRRAPARRDLERVLALYPESAEAQELMAAASR
;
A
#
# COMPACT_ATOMS: atom_id res chain seq x y z
N MET A 1 -20.67 -8.70 16.30
CA MET A 1 -20.69 -7.76 15.16
C MET A 1 -19.51 -8.10 14.27
N GLY A 2 -19.75 -8.48 13.02
CA GLY A 2 -18.69 -8.99 12.14
C GLY A 2 -17.81 -7.85 11.62
N VAL A 3 -16.53 -7.82 11.99
CA VAL A 3 -15.54 -6.86 11.47
C VAL A 3 -15.05 -7.32 10.09
N GLY A 4 -14.75 -6.40 9.16
CA GLY A 4 -14.09 -6.71 7.90
C GLY A 4 -14.81 -6.25 6.62
N PHE A 5 -14.21 -6.55 5.47
CA PHE A 5 -14.73 -6.27 4.10
C PHE A 5 -16.03 -7.01 3.72
N ARG A 6 -16.72 -7.60 4.70
CA ARG A 6 -18.04 -8.22 4.57
C ARG A 6 -19.18 -7.29 4.99
N GLN A 7 -18.88 -6.10 5.53
CA GLN A 7 -19.88 -5.07 5.83
C GLN A 7 -20.08 -4.11 4.64
N GLU A 8 -21.33 -3.67 4.45
CA GLU A 8 -21.67 -2.59 3.53
C GLU A 8 -21.40 -1.24 4.20
N GLY A 9 -20.74 -0.32 3.48
CA GLY A 9 -20.45 1.03 3.95
C GLY A 9 -19.53 1.79 3.01
N GLU A 10 -19.58 3.12 3.04
CA GLU A 10 -18.65 3.95 2.26
C GLU A 10 -17.21 3.76 2.76
N LEU A 11 -16.31 3.43 1.84
CA LEU A 11 -14.89 3.35 2.14
C LEU A 11 -14.35 4.74 2.49
N ARG A 12 -13.73 4.86 3.66
CA ARG A 12 -13.09 6.10 4.09
C ARG A 12 -11.66 6.17 3.55
N SER A 13 -11.25 7.38 3.17
CA SER A 13 -9.84 7.66 2.86
C SER A 13 -9.01 7.69 4.15
N LEU A 14 -7.78 7.18 4.11
CA LEU A 14 -6.86 7.28 5.25
C LEU A 14 -6.35 8.72 5.38
N SER A 15 -6.50 9.28 6.58
CA SER A 15 -6.03 10.64 6.88
C SER A 15 -4.51 10.72 6.84
N GLY A 16 -3.97 11.80 6.24
CA GLY A 16 -2.53 12.04 6.18
C GLY A 16 -1.78 11.27 5.10
N ALA A 17 -2.47 10.54 4.22
CA ALA A 17 -1.87 9.84 3.10
C ALA A 17 -1.25 10.82 2.09
N ARG A 18 0.03 10.62 1.72
CA ARG A 18 0.70 11.38 0.65
C ARG A 18 1.10 10.44 -0.48
N LEU A 19 0.90 10.88 -1.72
CA LEU A 19 1.16 10.06 -2.90
C LEU A 19 2.54 10.38 -3.48
N HIS A 20 3.27 9.33 -3.85
CA HIS A 20 4.62 9.42 -4.39
C HIS A 20 4.69 8.65 -5.71
N PRO A 21 4.92 9.34 -6.86
CA PRO A 21 5.20 8.64 -8.09
C PRO A 21 6.58 7.99 -8.00
N VAL A 22 6.67 6.70 -8.33
CA VAL A 22 7.95 5.99 -8.44
C VAL A 22 8.61 6.38 -9.75
N VAL A 23 9.88 6.78 -9.69
CA VAL A 23 10.66 7.12 -10.89
C VAL A 23 10.90 5.83 -11.71
N GLY A 24 10.16 5.69 -12.82
CA GLY A 24 10.23 4.56 -13.74
C GLY A 24 9.01 4.50 -14.67
N PRO A 25 8.98 3.63 -15.69
CA PRO A 25 7.80 3.48 -16.54
C PRO A 25 6.62 2.99 -15.70
N ALA A 26 5.54 3.78 -15.66
CA ALA A 26 4.34 3.57 -14.84
C ALA A 26 3.63 2.22 -15.07
N LEU A 27 4.08 1.43 -16.05
CA LEU A 27 3.50 0.14 -16.45
C LEU A 27 4.38 -1.07 -16.10
N ASN A 28 5.55 -0.88 -15.46
CA ASN A 28 6.39 -2.01 -15.05
C ASN A 28 5.78 -2.74 -13.83
N ARG A 29 5.11 -3.86 -14.11
CA ARG A 29 4.42 -4.69 -13.10
C ARG A 29 5.37 -5.49 -12.21
N SER A 30 6.68 -5.53 -12.52
CA SER A 30 7.66 -6.37 -11.83
C SER A 30 8.56 -5.55 -10.90
N ARG A 31 8.16 -5.42 -9.62
CA ARG A 31 9.01 -5.17 -8.42
C ARG A 31 8.11 -4.80 -7.23
N SER A 32 7.69 -5.78 -6.44
CA SER A 32 6.75 -5.56 -5.32
C SER A 32 7.46 -5.31 -3.98
N ARG A 33 8.51 -6.06 -3.62
CA ARG A 33 9.16 -5.95 -2.31
C ARG A 33 10.10 -4.75 -2.15
N SER A 34 10.80 -4.34 -3.19
CA SER A 34 11.79 -3.26 -3.13
C SER A 34 11.19 -1.86 -2.95
N ARG A 35 9.86 -1.74 -2.97
CA ARG A 35 9.13 -0.47 -2.82
C ARG A 35 8.59 -0.25 -1.41
N ILE A 36 8.61 -1.29 -0.58
CA ILE A 36 8.17 -1.19 0.80
C ILE A 36 9.31 -0.59 1.62
N SER A 37 9.03 0.51 2.31
CA SER A 37 9.96 1.09 3.27
C SER A 37 9.22 1.79 4.40
N ALA A 38 9.95 2.26 5.39
CA ALA A 38 9.39 3.11 6.43
C ALA A 38 10.44 4.13 6.87
N ALA A 39 9.98 5.23 7.45
CA ALA A 39 10.83 6.27 7.97
C ALA A 39 10.52 6.52 9.44
N LEU A 40 11.58 6.74 10.21
CA LEU A 40 11.52 7.25 11.57
C LEU A 40 11.97 8.71 11.55
N THR A 41 11.15 9.58 12.11
CA THR A 41 11.43 11.01 12.25
C THR A 41 11.49 11.38 13.74
N MET A 42 12.47 12.22 14.07
CA MET A 42 12.67 12.74 15.42
C MET A 42 12.49 14.26 15.41
N PRO A 43 11.95 14.86 16.49
CA PRO A 43 11.93 16.30 16.60
C PRO A 43 13.36 16.84 16.71
N GLY A 44 13.72 17.78 15.84
CA GLY A 44 14.99 18.52 15.90
C GLY A 44 14.87 19.83 16.68
N GLY A 45 15.95 20.27 17.33
CA GLY A 45 16.05 21.61 17.93
C GLY A 45 16.21 21.67 19.46
N PRO A 46 16.49 22.86 20.03
CA PRO A 46 16.61 23.07 21.47
C PRO A 46 15.23 22.88 22.12
N GLY A 47 15.09 21.90 23.02
CA GLY A 47 13.80 21.53 23.63
C GLY A 47 13.46 20.04 23.59
N LEU A 48 14.41 19.17 23.20
CA LEU A 48 14.25 17.71 23.27
C LEU A 48 13.70 17.28 24.63
N VAL A 49 12.51 16.67 24.62
CA VAL A 49 11.84 16.18 25.83
C VAL A 49 12.81 15.27 26.59
N ARG A 50 13.16 15.68 27.81
CA ARG A 50 13.95 14.87 28.73
C ARG A 50 13.04 13.78 29.32
N PRO A 51 13.57 12.58 29.58
CA PRO A 51 12.79 11.56 30.27
C PRO A 51 12.19 12.09 31.56
N SER A 52 10.90 11.85 31.74
CA SER A 52 10.19 12.21 32.97
C SER A 52 10.80 11.43 34.15
N PRO A 53 10.80 12.00 35.38
CA PRO A 53 11.11 11.23 36.58
C PRO A 53 10.20 10.01 36.79
N LEU A 54 9.01 10.01 36.16
CA LEU A 54 8.04 8.91 36.17
C LEU A 54 8.16 7.97 34.94
N ALA A 55 9.18 8.16 34.11
CA ALA A 55 9.41 7.30 32.95
C ALA A 55 9.83 5.90 33.38
N GLN A 56 9.48 4.88 32.58
CA GLN A 56 9.95 3.53 32.85
C GLN A 56 11.49 3.46 32.77
N PRO A 57 12.15 2.56 33.52
CA PRO A 57 13.62 2.50 33.58
C PRO A 57 14.31 2.33 32.22
N TRP A 58 13.62 1.70 31.26
CA TRP A 58 14.12 1.47 29.91
C TRP A 58 13.95 2.67 28.96
N GLU A 59 13.07 3.64 29.25
CA GLU A 59 12.78 4.76 28.33
C GLU A 59 13.99 5.67 28.12
N GLY A 60 14.70 6.01 29.20
CA GLY A 60 15.88 6.87 29.17
C GLY A 60 17.06 6.28 28.37
N PRO A 61 17.43 5.02 28.59
CA PRO A 61 18.35 4.29 27.72
C PRO A 61 17.87 4.24 26.27
N LEU A 62 16.62 3.83 26.01
CA LEU A 62 16.10 3.66 24.66
C LEU A 62 16.13 4.96 23.86
N ILE A 63 15.67 6.09 24.40
CA ILE A 63 15.67 7.36 23.67
C ILE A 63 17.09 7.82 23.30
N ARG A 64 18.08 7.55 24.16
CA ARG A 64 19.50 7.85 23.87
C ARG A 64 20.00 7.00 22.71
N LEU A 65 19.73 5.70 22.75
CA LEU A 65 20.13 4.76 21.69
C LEU A 65 19.46 5.09 20.35
N VAL A 66 18.17 5.41 20.36
CA VAL A 66 17.43 5.83 19.15
C VAL A 66 18.04 7.09 18.54
N ARG A 67 18.36 8.11 19.35
CA ARG A 67 19.00 9.35 18.88
C ARG A 67 20.42 9.14 18.38
N ALA A 68 21.16 8.22 19.00
CA ALA A 68 22.53 7.89 18.61
C ALA A 68 22.60 7.05 17.33
N GLY A 69 21.46 6.57 16.82
CA GLY A 69 21.44 5.64 15.69
C GLY A 69 22.02 4.27 16.06
N ALA A 70 21.95 3.87 17.34
CA ALA A 70 22.48 2.59 17.82
C ALA A 70 21.88 1.39 17.09
N PRO A 71 22.61 0.25 17.00
CA PRO A 71 22.13 -0.96 16.35
C PRO A 71 20.96 -1.59 17.10
N ALA A 72 20.11 -2.31 16.37
CA ALA A 72 18.91 -2.94 16.92
C ALA A 72 19.17 -3.84 18.14
N SER A 73 20.29 -4.56 18.18
CA SER A 73 20.65 -5.45 19.30
C SER A 73 20.70 -4.70 20.63
N GLU A 74 21.25 -3.49 20.65
CA GLU A 74 21.33 -2.66 21.86
C GLU A 74 19.95 -2.13 22.27
N LEU A 75 19.06 -1.84 21.30
CA LEU A 75 17.68 -1.45 21.59
C LEU A 75 16.92 -2.58 22.29
N HIS A 76 17.07 -3.81 21.79
CA HIS A 76 16.46 -5.00 22.38
C HIS A 76 17.02 -5.30 23.77
N GLU A 77 18.34 -5.21 23.97
CA GLU A 77 18.95 -5.42 25.28
C GLU A 77 18.46 -4.38 26.31
N ALA A 78 18.41 -3.10 25.92
CA ALA A 78 17.95 -2.02 26.79
C ALA A 78 16.47 -2.14 27.20
N THR A 79 15.68 -2.92 26.45
CA THR A 79 14.23 -3.06 26.65
C THR A 79 13.78 -4.47 27.03
N ALA A 80 14.73 -5.42 27.17
CA ALA A 80 14.45 -6.84 27.40
C ALA A 80 13.63 -7.13 28.67
N SER A 81 13.71 -6.25 29.67
CA SER A 81 12.98 -6.38 30.94
C SER A 81 11.52 -5.91 30.87
N SER A 82 11.06 -5.38 29.72
CA SER A 82 9.74 -4.80 29.55
C SER A 82 9.05 -5.28 28.26
N PRO A 83 7.84 -5.87 28.34
CA PRO A 83 7.07 -6.23 27.15
C PRO A 83 6.76 -5.04 26.24
N ASP A 84 6.49 -3.86 26.83
CA ASP A 84 6.21 -2.63 26.10
C ASP A 84 7.46 -2.11 25.40
N GLY A 85 8.59 -2.13 26.11
CA GLY A 85 9.90 -1.77 25.56
C GLY A 85 10.30 -2.69 24.40
N SER A 86 10.05 -3.99 24.54
CA SER A 86 10.36 -4.98 23.48
C SER A 86 9.56 -4.72 22.20
N ARG A 87 8.28 -4.30 22.30
CA ARG A 87 7.48 -3.90 21.13
C ARG A 87 8.03 -2.64 20.47
N LEU A 88 8.50 -1.68 21.26
CA LEU A 88 9.15 -0.47 20.76
C LEU A 88 10.47 -0.75 20.05
N ALA A 89 11.34 -1.57 20.64
CA ALA A 89 12.59 -1.97 20.00
C ALA A 89 12.32 -2.69 18.67
N ALA A 90 11.34 -3.59 18.65
CA ALA A 90 10.95 -4.31 17.42
C ALA A 90 10.38 -3.40 16.33
N VAL A 91 9.51 -2.43 16.64
CA VAL A 91 8.98 -1.52 15.61
C VAL A 91 10.05 -0.56 15.10
N ILE A 92 10.95 -0.11 15.97
CA ILE A 92 12.06 0.78 15.58
C ILE A 92 13.05 0.02 14.70
N GLU A 93 13.40 -1.22 15.04
CA GLU A 93 14.21 -2.09 14.20
C GLU A 93 13.54 -2.37 12.86
N LEU A 94 12.24 -2.68 12.85
CA LEU A 94 11.48 -2.92 11.62
C LEU A 94 11.63 -1.73 10.67
N VAL A 95 11.40 -0.52 11.18
CA VAL A 95 11.40 0.73 10.39
C VAL A 95 12.81 1.14 9.96
N ARG A 96 13.81 1.09 10.86
CA ARG A 96 15.16 1.60 10.58
C ARG A 96 16.04 0.62 9.83
N ASP A 97 15.91 -0.67 10.13
CA ASP A 97 16.92 -1.66 9.76
C ASP A 97 16.33 -2.76 8.87
N ALA A 98 15.25 -3.41 9.29
CA ALA A 98 14.76 -4.63 8.64
C ALA A 98 14.16 -4.36 7.25
N LEU A 99 13.39 -3.28 7.08
CA LEU A 99 12.80 -2.93 5.78
C LEU A 99 13.85 -2.53 4.73
N GLY A 100 15.03 -2.06 5.16
CA GLY A 100 16.15 -1.76 4.25
C GLY A 100 16.88 -3.00 3.73
N ARG A 101 16.50 -4.21 4.19
CA ARG A 101 17.13 -5.49 3.83
C ARG A 101 16.07 -6.47 3.32
N PRO A 102 15.50 -6.25 2.12
CA PRO A 102 14.34 -7.00 1.64
C PRO A 102 14.60 -8.49 1.36
N GLU A 103 15.86 -8.92 1.36
CA GLU A 103 16.23 -10.34 1.23
C GLU A 103 16.19 -11.09 2.58
N ASP A 104 16.03 -10.39 3.71
CA ASP A 104 15.89 -11.00 5.03
C ASP A 104 14.42 -11.07 5.45
N ASP A 105 13.96 -12.26 5.80
CA ASP A 105 12.64 -12.54 6.38
C ASP A 105 12.38 -11.81 7.70
N ARG A 106 13.40 -11.16 8.28
CA ARG A 106 13.32 -10.39 9.53
C ARG A 106 12.22 -9.34 9.51
N ALA A 107 12.02 -8.63 8.39
CA ALA A 107 10.95 -7.65 8.27
C ALA A 107 9.56 -8.32 8.42
N ILE A 108 9.33 -9.44 7.73
CA ILE A 108 8.09 -10.22 7.81
C ILE A 108 7.87 -10.74 9.24
N ARG A 109 8.92 -11.26 9.88
CA ARG A 109 8.83 -11.80 11.25
C ARG A 109 8.47 -10.72 12.27
N LEU A 110 9.15 -9.57 12.23
CA LEU A 110 8.88 -8.44 13.13
C LEU A 110 7.47 -7.88 12.90
N ALA A 111 7.11 -7.57 11.65
CA ALA A 111 5.79 -7.05 11.31
C ALA A 111 4.68 -8.04 11.74
N GLY A 112 4.84 -9.33 11.44
CA GLY A 112 3.89 -10.36 11.84
C GLY A 112 3.75 -10.51 13.35
N TRP A 113 4.84 -10.41 14.11
CA TRP A 113 4.79 -10.44 15.57
C TRP A 113 4.09 -9.21 16.17
N LEU A 114 4.37 -8.01 15.66
CA LEU A 114 3.71 -6.77 16.08
C LEU A 114 2.20 -6.80 15.77
N VAL A 115 1.82 -7.32 14.60
CA VAL A 115 0.41 -7.52 14.22
C VAL A 115 -0.29 -8.52 15.16
N ARG A 116 0.34 -9.68 15.44
CA ARG A 116 -0.22 -10.69 16.35
C ARG A 116 -0.40 -10.17 17.78
N THR A 117 0.52 -9.34 18.25
CA THR A 117 0.44 -8.68 19.57
C THR A 117 -0.47 -7.46 19.59
N ARG A 118 -1.11 -7.13 18.45
CA ARG A 118 -2.03 -5.98 18.27
C ARG A 118 -1.39 -4.65 18.66
N TYR A 119 -0.12 -4.49 18.36
CA TYR A 119 0.60 -3.25 18.64
C TYR A 119 0.11 -2.12 17.74
N ASP A 120 -0.14 -0.95 18.33
CA ASP A 120 -0.48 0.27 17.61
C ASP A 120 0.59 1.34 17.88
N PRO A 121 1.53 1.56 16.93
CA PRO A 121 2.60 2.53 17.13
C PRO A 121 2.05 3.97 17.24
N ALA A 122 0.93 4.28 16.58
CA ALA A 122 0.33 5.61 16.66
C ALA A 122 -0.30 5.91 18.03
N ALA A 123 -0.64 4.89 18.81
CA ALA A 123 -1.16 5.01 20.17
C ALA A 123 -0.08 4.90 21.26
N ASP A 124 1.16 4.59 20.88
CA ASP A 124 2.22 4.30 21.85
C ASP A 124 2.62 5.55 22.68
N PRO A 125 2.57 5.47 24.03
CA PRO A 125 2.88 6.60 24.90
C PRO A 125 4.32 7.13 24.77
N PHE A 126 5.30 6.26 24.51
CA PHE A 126 6.69 6.64 24.35
C PHE A 126 6.87 7.43 23.05
N LEU A 127 6.38 6.90 21.92
CA LEU A 127 6.50 7.58 20.62
C LEU A 127 5.84 8.97 20.67
N ARG A 128 4.64 9.07 21.23
CA ARG A 128 3.94 10.37 21.40
C ARG A 128 4.70 11.33 22.31
N ARG A 129 5.16 10.87 23.47
CA ARG A 129 5.86 11.70 24.45
C ARG A 129 7.14 12.31 23.90
N TYR A 130 7.88 11.54 23.11
CA TYR A 130 9.15 11.98 22.53
C TYR A 130 9.01 12.54 21.10
N GLY A 131 7.78 12.68 20.60
CA GLY A 131 7.50 13.23 19.27
C GLY A 131 8.05 12.40 18.12
N ILE A 132 8.23 11.09 18.33
CA ILE A 132 8.79 10.18 17.32
C ILE A 132 7.68 9.83 16.33
N GLY A 133 7.83 10.30 15.09
CA GLY A 133 6.92 9.98 14.00
C GLY A 133 7.41 8.76 13.23
N LEU A 134 6.53 7.79 13.02
CA LEU A 134 6.78 6.64 12.16
C LEU A 134 5.86 6.73 10.94
N THR A 135 6.41 6.56 9.75
CA THR A 135 5.69 6.59 8.47
C THR A 135 5.99 5.30 7.72
N ALA A 136 4.97 4.67 7.14
CA ALA A 136 5.12 3.56 6.21
C ALA A 136 4.95 4.04 4.77
N HIS A 137 5.82 3.56 3.89
CA HIS A 137 5.74 3.73 2.44
C HIS A 137 5.21 2.42 1.86
N LEU A 138 3.99 2.44 1.33
CA LEU A 138 3.28 1.26 0.83
C LEU A 138 3.05 1.36 -0.68
N PRO A 139 3.21 0.26 -1.43
CA PRO A 139 2.89 0.26 -2.85
C PRO A 139 1.38 0.40 -3.07
N LEU A 140 1.00 1.14 -4.11
CA LEU A 140 -0.39 1.26 -4.56
C LEU A 140 -0.56 0.57 -5.92
N SER A 141 -0.66 1.31 -7.02
CA SER A 141 -0.85 0.76 -8.38
C SER A 141 -0.11 1.63 -9.40
N ALA A 142 0.24 1.10 -10.56
CA ALA A 142 0.94 1.83 -11.64
C ALA A 142 2.24 2.56 -11.22
N GLY A 143 3.01 1.98 -10.30
CA GLY A 143 4.20 2.67 -9.76
C GLY A 143 3.85 3.91 -8.94
N LEU A 144 2.65 4.00 -8.38
CA LEU A 144 2.31 4.95 -7.35
C LEU A 144 2.49 4.29 -5.98
N ASP A 145 3.16 4.97 -5.08
CA ASP A 145 3.32 4.57 -3.68
C ASP A 145 2.61 5.61 -2.79
N VAL A 146 2.32 5.22 -1.54
CA VAL A 146 1.64 6.06 -0.56
C VAL A 146 2.34 6.05 0.79
N ASP A 147 2.51 7.24 1.35
CA ASP A 147 3.04 7.46 2.68
C ASP A 147 1.90 7.61 3.66
N VAL A 148 1.88 6.78 4.69
CA VAL A 148 0.87 6.84 5.76
C VAL A 148 1.54 6.82 7.13
N PRO A 149 0.99 7.52 8.14
CA PRO A 149 1.40 7.31 9.52
C PRO A 149 1.32 5.82 9.88
N LEU A 150 2.35 5.30 10.54
CA LEU A 150 2.39 3.89 10.94
C LEU A 150 1.52 3.67 12.19
N ASP A 151 0.22 3.49 11.97
CA ASP A 151 -0.74 3.01 12.96
C ASP A 151 -0.95 1.48 12.86
N ALA A 152 -1.82 0.92 13.70
CA ALA A 152 -2.15 -0.51 13.66
C ALA A 152 -2.68 -0.99 12.29
N THR A 153 -3.37 -0.14 11.53
CA THR A 153 -3.89 -0.48 10.19
C THR A 153 -2.75 -0.50 9.18
N ALA A 154 -1.95 0.56 9.12
CA ALA A 154 -0.78 0.66 8.26
C ALA A 154 0.23 -0.46 8.54
N LEU A 155 0.42 -0.85 9.81
CA LEU A 155 1.28 -1.97 10.19
C LEU A 155 0.76 -3.32 9.66
N ARG A 156 -0.56 -3.52 9.66
CA ARG A 156 -1.18 -4.72 9.07
C ARG A 156 -1.07 -4.75 7.55
N LEU A 157 -1.27 -3.59 6.89
CA LEU A 157 -1.06 -3.46 5.45
C LEU A 157 0.40 -3.71 5.08
N LEU A 158 1.34 -3.15 5.83
CA LEU A 158 2.77 -3.41 5.70
C LEU A 158 3.09 -4.90 5.80
N TYR A 159 2.58 -5.57 6.84
CA TYR A 159 2.74 -7.02 6.98
C TYR A 159 2.18 -7.78 5.77
N ALA A 160 0.98 -7.41 5.29
CA ALA A 160 0.35 -8.07 4.15
C ALA A 160 1.18 -7.93 2.87
N GLU A 161 1.72 -6.75 2.58
CA GLU A 161 2.59 -6.52 1.42
C GLU A 161 3.90 -7.33 1.50
N LEU A 162 4.51 -7.39 2.69
CA LEU A 162 5.72 -8.20 2.91
C LEU A 162 5.45 -9.71 2.76
N ALA A 163 4.34 -10.18 3.32
CA ALA A 163 3.94 -11.59 3.32
C ALA A 163 3.31 -12.03 1.99
N ALA A 164 3.00 -11.13 1.06
CA ALA A 164 2.23 -11.40 -0.15
C ALA A 164 2.83 -12.51 -1.05
N THR A 165 4.13 -12.75 -1.00
CA THR A 165 4.76 -13.84 -1.76
C THR A 165 4.87 -15.14 -0.94
N ASP A 166 5.31 -15.05 0.31
CA ASP A 166 5.67 -16.24 1.12
C ASP A 166 4.47 -16.82 1.89
N ASP A 167 3.61 -15.96 2.42
CA ASP A 167 2.36 -16.34 3.09
C ASP A 167 1.19 -15.49 2.57
N PRO A 168 0.78 -15.73 1.33
CA PRO A 168 -0.27 -14.94 0.72
C PRO A 168 -1.67 -15.20 1.32
N ALA A 169 -1.87 -16.36 1.97
CA ALA A 169 -3.10 -16.63 2.71
C ALA A 169 -3.18 -15.78 3.98
N GLY A 170 -2.09 -15.74 4.76
CA GLY A 170 -1.95 -14.86 5.91
C GLY A 170 -2.03 -13.38 5.55
N ALA A 171 -1.38 -12.97 4.45
CA ALA A 171 -1.48 -11.60 3.93
C ALA A 171 -2.94 -11.20 3.64
N THR A 172 -3.68 -12.06 2.95
CA THR A 172 -5.11 -11.82 2.65
C THR A 172 -5.94 -11.74 3.93
N ALA A 173 -5.77 -12.70 4.85
CA ALA A 173 -6.51 -12.74 6.10
C ALA A 173 -6.22 -11.51 6.99
N ALA A 174 -4.99 -10.99 6.98
CA ALA A 174 -4.61 -9.80 7.73
C ALA A 174 -5.40 -8.57 7.28
N VAL A 175 -5.68 -8.45 5.98
CA VAL A 175 -6.41 -7.32 5.38
C VAL A 175 -7.93 -7.51 5.43
N GLU A 176 -8.43 -8.72 5.22
CA GLU A 176 -9.88 -9.02 5.28
C GLU A 176 -10.53 -8.65 6.63
N THR A 177 -9.73 -8.70 7.71
CA THR A 177 -10.18 -8.40 9.08
C THR A 177 -10.05 -6.93 9.48
N LEU A 178 -9.56 -6.07 8.60
CA LEU A 178 -9.46 -4.63 8.85
C LEU A 178 -10.83 -3.94 8.72
N GLU A 179 -10.98 -2.81 9.41
CA GLU A 179 -12.04 -1.86 9.09
C GLU A 179 -11.88 -1.40 7.63
N PRO A 180 -12.96 -1.44 6.81
CA PRO A 180 -12.87 -1.07 5.41
C PRO A 180 -12.41 0.38 5.20
N SER A 181 -11.34 0.54 4.42
CA SER A 181 -10.83 1.83 3.94
C SER A 181 -10.41 1.71 2.47
N THR A 182 -10.26 2.84 1.78
CA THR A 182 -9.84 2.82 0.36
C THR A 182 -8.47 2.19 0.17
N LEU A 183 -7.52 2.45 1.08
CA LEU A 183 -6.19 1.84 1.03
C LEU A 183 -6.23 0.33 1.31
N ALA A 184 -6.94 -0.10 2.37
CA ALA A 184 -7.07 -1.52 2.65
C ALA A 184 -7.80 -2.27 1.50
N ALA A 185 -8.78 -1.63 0.86
CA ALA A 185 -9.44 -2.16 -0.33
C ALA A 185 -8.47 -2.30 -1.51
N SER A 186 -7.59 -1.32 -1.71
CA SER A 186 -6.56 -1.37 -2.76
C SER A 186 -5.57 -2.50 -2.54
N THR A 187 -5.04 -2.66 -1.32
CA THR A 187 -4.17 -3.78 -0.97
C THR A 187 -4.91 -5.12 -1.15
N LEU A 188 -6.15 -5.24 -0.68
CA LEU A 188 -6.94 -6.47 -0.85
C LEU A 188 -7.18 -6.80 -2.33
N ALA A 189 -7.50 -5.79 -3.15
CA ALA A 189 -7.65 -5.96 -4.59
C ALA A 189 -6.35 -6.46 -5.24
N SER A 190 -5.20 -5.94 -4.82
CA SER A 190 -3.88 -6.40 -5.27
C SER A 190 -3.65 -7.87 -4.93
N LEU A 191 -3.91 -8.26 -3.67
CA LEU A 191 -3.75 -9.64 -3.18
C LEU A 191 -4.67 -10.63 -3.91
N TYR A 192 -5.93 -10.25 -4.15
CA TYR A 192 -6.85 -11.09 -4.93
C TYR A 192 -6.44 -11.19 -6.40
N SER A 193 -5.99 -10.08 -6.99
CA SER A 193 -5.54 -10.05 -8.39
C SER A 193 -4.32 -10.93 -8.61
N ALA A 194 -3.35 -10.91 -7.70
CA ALA A 194 -2.16 -11.75 -7.76
C ALA A 194 -2.47 -13.26 -7.70
N ARG A 195 -3.67 -13.61 -7.22
CA ARG A 195 -4.12 -15.00 -6.98
C ARG A 195 -5.26 -15.40 -7.91
N SER A 196 -5.55 -14.56 -8.91
CA SER A 196 -6.66 -14.75 -9.85
C SER A 196 -8.00 -15.01 -9.17
N ARG A 197 -8.22 -14.45 -7.97
CA ARG A 197 -9.50 -14.52 -7.24
C ARG A 197 -10.48 -13.50 -7.80
N TRP A 198 -10.76 -13.59 -9.10
CA TRP A 198 -11.51 -12.58 -9.86
C TRP A 198 -12.94 -12.40 -9.37
N SER A 199 -13.63 -13.50 -9.04
CA SER A 199 -15.00 -13.47 -8.51
C SER A 199 -15.07 -12.74 -7.17
N ASP A 200 -14.11 -12.98 -6.27
CA ASP A 200 -14.01 -12.30 -4.98
C ASP A 200 -13.72 -10.81 -5.16
N LEU A 201 -12.77 -10.48 -6.03
CA LEU A 201 -12.41 -9.10 -6.36
C LEU A 201 -13.62 -8.34 -6.91
N ALA A 202 -14.28 -8.87 -7.94
CA ALA A 202 -15.45 -8.26 -8.56
C ALA A 202 -16.60 -8.04 -7.56
N ARG A 203 -16.82 -9.01 -6.65
CA ARG A 203 -17.87 -8.94 -5.63
C ARG A 203 -17.58 -7.88 -4.57
N PHE A 204 -16.41 -7.89 -3.92
CA PHE A 204 -16.15 -6.95 -2.81
C PHE A 204 -15.97 -5.52 -3.31
N SER A 205 -15.46 -5.35 -4.54
CA SER A 205 -15.26 -4.04 -5.15
C SER A 205 -16.54 -3.46 -5.79
N ALA A 206 -17.65 -4.23 -5.77
CA ALA A 206 -18.94 -3.82 -6.31
C ALA A 206 -19.44 -2.43 -5.85
N PRO A 207 -19.38 -2.09 -4.54
CA PRO A 207 -19.87 -0.81 -4.03
C PRO A 207 -18.83 0.32 -4.07
N VAL A 208 -17.62 0.09 -4.57
CA VAL A 208 -16.52 1.08 -4.50
C VAL A 208 -16.79 2.25 -5.45
N VAL A 209 -16.62 3.46 -4.92
CA VAL A 209 -16.75 4.73 -5.65
C VAL A 209 -15.39 5.42 -5.71
N ASN A 210 -15.12 6.12 -6.81
CA ASN A 210 -13.83 6.77 -7.06
C ASN A 210 -13.68 8.08 -6.27
N VAL A 211 -13.30 7.99 -4.99
CA VAL A 211 -13.17 9.14 -4.08
C VAL A 211 -11.72 9.61 -3.88
N ASP A 212 -10.74 8.74 -4.11
CA ASP A 212 -9.30 9.00 -3.99
C ASP A 212 -8.45 8.10 -4.92
N ALA A 213 -7.13 8.19 -4.84
CA ALA A 213 -6.21 7.37 -5.64
C ALA A 213 -6.34 5.86 -5.33
N ALA A 214 -6.53 5.50 -4.06
CA ALA A 214 -6.63 4.09 -3.67
C ALA A 214 -7.92 3.45 -4.20
N SER A 215 -9.06 4.14 -4.12
CA SER A 215 -10.31 3.67 -4.73
C SER A 215 -10.27 3.63 -6.26
N ALA A 216 -9.55 4.55 -6.91
CA ALA A 216 -9.29 4.45 -8.35
C ALA A 216 -8.50 3.18 -8.71
N ALA A 217 -7.47 2.83 -7.94
CA ALA A 217 -6.72 1.59 -8.13
C ALA A 217 -7.59 0.33 -7.91
N VAL A 218 -8.52 0.36 -6.96
CA VAL A 218 -9.51 -0.71 -6.79
C VAL A 218 -10.39 -0.86 -8.03
N LEU A 219 -10.88 0.24 -8.60
CA LEU A 219 -11.71 0.22 -9.80
C LEU A 219 -10.97 -0.30 -11.04
N ILE A 220 -9.69 0.04 -11.20
CA ILE A 220 -8.84 -0.51 -12.26
C ILE A 220 -8.74 -2.04 -12.12
N ARG A 221 -8.38 -2.52 -10.92
CA ARG A 221 -8.29 -3.97 -10.65
C ARG A 221 -9.64 -4.68 -10.77
N ARG A 222 -10.75 -3.99 -10.44
CA ARG A 222 -12.10 -4.48 -10.71
C ARG A 222 -12.35 -4.66 -12.19
N GLY A 223 -11.99 -3.67 -13.01
CA GLY A 223 -12.10 -3.77 -14.46
C GLY A 223 -11.34 -4.97 -15.01
N VAL A 224 -10.10 -5.19 -14.54
CA VAL A 224 -9.31 -6.38 -14.86
C VAL A 224 -10.05 -7.65 -14.46
N ALA A 225 -10.50 -7.78 -13.20
CA ALA A 225 -11.22 -8.96 -12.74
C ALA A 225 -12.49 -9.25 -13.55
N LEU A 226 -13.26 -8.22 -13.91
CA LEU A 226 -14.46 -8.37 -14.73
C LEU A 226 -14.13 -8.82 -16.16
N ARG A 227 -13.04 -8.32 -16.75
CA ARG A 227 -12.53 -8.80 -18.04
C ARG A 227 -12.18 -10.28 -17.97
N GLU A 228 -11.43 -10.70 -16.95
CA GLU A 228 -11.03 -12.10 -16.77
C GLU A 228 -12.23 -13.03 -16.54
N LEU A 229 -13.36 -12.50 -16.06
CA LEU A 229 -14.64 -13.22 -15.95
C LEU A 229 -15.49 -13.17 -17.23
N GLY A 230 -15.02 -12.54 -18.31
CA GLY A 230 -15.74 -12.37 -19.57
C GLY A 230 -16.83 -11.28 -19.54
N LEU A 231 -16.91 -10.49 -18.46
CA LEU A 231 -17.91 -9.43 -18.28
C LEU A 231 -17.39 -8.10 -18.87
N ILE A 232 -17.18 -8.08 -20.19
CA ILE A 232 -16.50 -7.00 -20.92
C ILE A 232 -17.14 -5.62 -20.68
N GLU A 233 -18.46 -5.48 -20.84
CA GLU A 233 -19.12 -4.17 -20.65
C GLU A 233 -18.99 -3.64 -19.21
N SER A 234 -19.05 -4.54 -18.22
CA SER A 234 -18.86 -4.16 -16.81
C SER A 234 -17.41 -3.77 -16.53
N ALA A 235 -16.44 -4.42 -17.20
CA ALA A 235 -15.04 -4.04 -17.11
C ALA A 235 -14.81 -2.63 -17.67
N LEU A 236 -15.38 -2.33 -18.85
CA LEU A 236 -15.31 -1.01 -19.46
C LEU A 236 -15.93 0.08 -18.57
N ASP A 237 -17.10 -0.16 -17.95
CA ASP A 237 -17.69 0.77 -16.99
C ASP A 237 -16.77 1.04 -15.79
N ALA A 238 -16.08 0.01 -15.27
CA ALA A 238 -15.15 0.17 -14.16
C ALA A 238 -13.96 1.08 -14.53
N PHE A 239 -13.38 0.92 -15.73
CA PHE A 239 -12.31 1.80 -16.21
C PHE A 239 -12.80 3.22 -16.49
N ASP A 240 -14.00 3.38 -17.04
CA ASP A 240 -14.62 4.67 -17.31
C ASP A 240 -14.74 5.53 -16.05
N ARG A 241 -15.04 4.93 -14.90
CA ARG A 241 -15.09 5.64 -13.61
C ARG A 241 -13.75 6.26 -13.21
N VAL A 242 -12.63 5.90 -13.85
CA VAL A 242 -11.30 6.46 -13.61
C VAL A 242 -10.88 7.45 -14.70
N VAL A 243 -11.24 7.19 -15.97
CA VAL A 243 -10.75 7.97 -17.13
C VAL A 243 -11.72 9.03 -17.64
N ARG A 244 -12.91 9.19 -17.03
CA ARG A 244 -13.87 10.24 -17.39
C ARG A 244 -13.31 11.65 -17.11
N PRO A 245 -13.50 12.62 -18.03
CA PRO A 245 -12.92 13.95 -17.91
C PRO A 245 -13.14 14.66 -16.57
N ASN A 246 -14.36 14.55 -16.01
CA ASN A 246 -14.73 15.16 -14.73
C ASN A 246 -14.04 14.55 -13.49
N VAL A 247 -13.44 13.36 -13.62
CA VAL A 247 -12.70 12.67 -12.56
C VAL A 247 -11.19 12.75 -12.79
N THR A 248 -10.76 12.86 -14.06
CA THR A 248 -9.35 12.77 -14.46
C THR A 248 -8.42 13.86 -13.93
N SER A 249 -8.92 15.06 -13.61
CA SER A 249 -8.06 16.10 -13.03
C SER A 249 -7.74 15.85 -11.54
N ALA A 250 -8.55 15.05 -10.85
CA ALA A 250 -8.42 14.77 -9.42
C ALA A 250 -7.65 13.47 -9.11
N ARG A 251 -7.16 12.77 -10.14
CA ARG A 251 -6.44 11.50 -9.99
C ARG A 251 -5.01 11.58 -10.55
N PRO A 252 -4.05 10.91 -9.89
CA PRO A 252 -2.68 10.79 -10.39
C PRO A 252 -2.64 10.31 -11.84
N ILE A 253 -1.69 10.84 -12.61
CA ILE A 253 -1.57 10.55 -14.03
C ILE A 253 -1.25 9.08 -14.28
N GLU A 254 -0.50 8.46 -13.37
CA GLU A 254 -0.09 7.06 -13.36
C GLU A 254 -1.32 6.14 -13.39
N LEU A 255 -2.29 6.37 -12.50
CA LEU A 255 -3.52 5.58 -12.43
C LEU A 255 -4.41 5.80 -13.65
N ARG A 256 -4.41 6.99 -14.22
CA ARG A 256 -5.16 7.26 -15.46
C ARG A 256 -4.56 6.51 -16.64
N VAL A 257 -3.22 6.47 -16.72
CA VAL A 257 -2.52 5.73 -17.77
C VAL A 257 -2.74 4.23 -17.62
N GLU A 258 -2.65 3.70 -16.40
CA GLU A 258 -2.97 2.28 -16.14
C GLU A 258 -4.42 1.96 -16.53
N ALA A 259 -5.39 2.79 -16.15
CA ALA A 259 -6.78 2.60 -16.51
C ALA A 259 -7.00 2.63 -18.04
N LEU A 260 -6.36 3.56 -18.77
CA LEU A 260 -6.44 3.62 -20.23
C LEU A 260 -5.80 2.40 -20.89
N TYR A 261 -4.64 1.96 -20.39
CA TYR A 261 -3.96 0.77 -20.87
C TYR A 261 -4.82 -0.48 -20.68
N GLU A 262 -5.37 -0.69 -19.48
CA GLU A 262 -6.24 -1.84 -19.20
C GLU A 262 -7.56 -1.78 -19.98
N ARG A 263 -8.13 -0.59 -20.18
CA ARG A 263 -9.32 -0.42 -21.02
C ARG A 263 -9.03 -0.75 -22.48
N ALA A 264 -7.87 -0.35 -23.00
CA ALA A 264 -7.43 -0.72 -24.35
C ALA A 264 -7.24 -2.24 -24.50
N SER A 265 -6.59 -2.88 -23.53
CA SER A 265 -6.45 -4.34 -23.49
C SER A 265 -7.81 -5.04 -23.50
N THR A 266 -8.77 -4.52 -22.72
CA THR A 266 -10.15 -5.04 -22.67
C THR A 266 -10.87 -4.87 -24.00
N HIS A 267 -10.73 -3.72 -24.66
CA HIS A 267 -11.26 -3.52 -26.00
C HIS A 267 -10.69 -4.49 -27.02
N LEU A 268 -9.38 -4.80 -26.96
CA LEU A 268 -8.76 -5.77 -27.87
C LEU A 268 -9.21 -7.21 -27.60
N ALA A 269 -9.37 -7.59 -26.33
CA ALA A 269 -9.94 -8.89 -25.96
C ALA A 269 -11.34 -9.11 -26.56
N ASP A 270 -12.12 -8.02 -26.73
CA ASP A 270 -13.44 -8.02 -27.36
C ASP A 270 -13.40 -7.70 -28.88
N GLY A 271 -12.22 -7.62 -29.50
CA GLY A 271 -12.06 -7.34 -30.93
C GLY A 271 -12.30 -5.87 -31.34
N ARG A 272 -12.51 -4.94 -30.40
CA ARG A 272 -12.74 -3.52 -30.67
C ARG A 272 -11.44 -2.74 -30.85
N ARG A 273 -10.82 -2.85 -32.03
CA ARG A 273 -9.52 -2.22 -32.33
C ARG A 273 -9.52 -0.69 -32.29
N ALA A 274 -10.52 -0.05 -32.88
CA ALA A 274 -10.59 1.41 -32.98
C ALA A 274 -10.59 2.14 -31.62
N PRO A 275 -11.43 1.76 -30.62
CA PRO A 275 -11.36 2.38 -29.30
C PRO A 275 -10.07 2.04 -28.55
N ALA A 276 -9.54 0.82 -28.70
CA ALA A 276 -8.25 0.45 -28.10
C ALA A 276 -7.11 1.37 -28.57
N ARG A 277 -7.02 1.62 -29.87
CA ARG A 277 -6.02 2.54 -30.46
C ARG A 277 -6.10 3.94 -29.85
N ARG A 278 -7.32 4.50 -29.72
CA ARG A 278 -7.49 5.85 -29.13
C ARG A 278 -7.00 5.94 -27.69
N ASP A 279 -7.18 4.88 -26.91
CA ASP A 279 -6.69 4.84 -25.55
C ASP A 279 -5.17 4.70 -25.48
N LEU A 280 -4.59 3.86 -26.35
CA LEU A 280 -3.14 3.68 -26.43
C LEU A 280 -2.42 4.92 -26.96
N GLU A 281 -3.03 5.68 -27.88
CA GLU A 281 -2.50 6.98 -28.31
C GLU A 281 -2.37 7.94 -27.12
N ARG A 282 -3.34 7.94 -26.20
CA ARG A 282 -3.30 8.77 -24.99
C ARG A 282 -2.26 8.27 -23.97
N VAL A 283 -2.07 6.96 -23.87
CA VAL A 283 -1.01 6.36 -23.05
C VAL A 283 0.38 6.75 -23.59
N LEU A 284 0.62 6.54 -24.87
CA LEU A 284 1.90 6.81 -25.54
C LEU A 284 2.23 8.31 -25.64
N ALA A 285 1.23 9.19 -25.64
CA ALA A 285 1.46 10.63 -25.53
C ALA A 285 2.12 11.03 -24.20
N LEU A 286 1.91 10.25 -23.13
CA LEU A 286 2.47 10.51 -21.80
C LEU A 286 3.72 9.65 -21.53
N TYR A 287 3.71 8.40 -21.99
CA TYR A 287 4.79 7.43 -21.83
C TYR A 287 5.18 6.83 -23.18
N PRO A 288 5.86 7.61 -24.05
CA PRO A 288 6.20 7.15 -25.41
C PRO A 288 7.11 5.93 -25.43
N GLU A 289 7.94 5.76 -24.39
CA GLU A 289 8.90 4.67 -24.23
C GLU A 289 8.31 3.38 -23.61
N SER A 290 7.00 3.31 -23.37
CA SER A 290 6.40 2.07 -22.84
C SER A 290 6.36 0.99 -23.92
N ALA A 291 7.24 0.00 -23.78
CA ALA A 291 7.26 -1.18 -24.64
C ALA A 291 5.91 -1.90 -24.63
N GLU A 292 5.28 -2.05 -23.47
CA GLU A 292 3.99 -2.74 -23.32
C GLU A 292 2.87 -2.02 -24.09
N ALA A 293 2.86 -0.69 -24.06
CA ALA A 293 1.87 0.11 -24.80
C ALA A 293 2.14 0.10 -26.32
N GLN A 294 3.41 0.11 -26.73
CA GLN A 294 3.80 0.00 -28.14
C GLN A 294 3.42 -1.37 -28.73
N GLU A 295 3.68 -2.46 -28.00
CA GLU A 295 3.29 -3.82 -28.40
C GLU A 295 1.77 -3.94 -28.56
N LEU A 296 1.01 -3.43 -27.60
CA LEU A 296 -0.45 -3.46 -27.65
C LEU A 296 -1.01 -2.57 -28.78
N MET A 297 -0.35 -1.46 -29.08
CA MET A 297 -0.68 -0.58 -30.22
C MET A 297 -0.48 -1.30 -31.57
N ALA A 298 0.60 -2.07 -31.71
CA ALA A 298 0.84 -2.88 -32.88
C ALA A 298 -0.22 -4.00 -33.05
N ALA A 299 -0.73 -4.55 -31.95
CA ALA A 299 -1.87 -5.48 -32.00
C ALA A 299 -3.18 -4.79 -32.42
N ALA A 300 -3.42 -3.56 -31.96
CA ALA A 300 -4.60 -2.78 -32.33
C ALA A 300 -4.61 -2.29 -33.79
N SER A 301 -3.44 -2.23 -34.43
CA SER A 301 -3.25 -1.71 -35.79
C SER A 301 -3.23 -2.79 -36.88
N ARG A 302 -3.21 -4.08 -36.50
CA ARG A 302 -3.43 -5.23 -37.38
C ARG A 302 -4.91 -5.41 -37.67
#